data_AF-A0A1V8SY30-F1
#
_entry.id   AF-A0A1V8SY30-F1
#
_cell.length_a   1.000
_cell.length_b   1.000
_cell.length_c   1.000
_cell.angle_alpha   90.00
_cell.angle_beta   90.00
_cell.angle_gamma   90.00
#
_symmetry.space_group_name_H-M   'P 1'
#
loop_
_entity.id
_entity.type
_entity.pdbx_description
1 polymer ?
#
loop_
_entity_poly.entity_id
_entity_poly.type
_entity_poly.pdbx_seq_one_letter_code
_entity_poly.pdbx_strand_id
1 'polypeptide(L)'
;MLGLTECRRGEASVVAAAVSNPLVDWVFPQDGEVGHAKSSVAKFGFQHPGLTAADLLNTRAGLFRKPADYFDPFASPILFFRTAGTEPPLPMAPTVTDELEQLSLLDREDFFREQQLLSSISNTPPAAPTESPSQSIVTKRKASRMFPSKDLKLILPSFHISTGTTSPLCDQAKELSGALRKSVIRQHRARKPGGDFGRKVLTEEEELEQLEPEERVAKVQEDELAAEQVRFETVKGLGLWNGSTAGTARLQAAAAWARENVR
;
A
#
# COMPACT_ATOMS: atom_id res chain seq x y z
N MET A 1 -13.55 1.67 8.11
CA MET A 1 -12.79 0.41 8.29
C MET A 1 -12.73 0.13 9.78
N LEU A 2 -13.03 -1.10 10.21
CA LEU A 2 -12.83 -1.51 11.60
C LEU A 2 -11.72 -2.56 11.64
N GLY A 3 -10.83 -2.44 12.61
CA GLY A 3 -9.75 -3.37 12.87
C GLY A 3 -9.67 -3.70 14.34
N LEU A 4 -9.35 -4.95 14.65
CA LEU A 4 -9.03 -5.44 15.98
C LEU A 4 -7.55 -5.83 15.97
N THR A 5 -6.78 -5.31 16.91
CA THR A 5 -5.37 -5.66 17.08
C THR A 5 -5.12 -6.10 18.50
N GLU A 6 -4.43 -7.21 18.69
CA GLU A 6 -4.03 -7.69 20.00
C GLU A 6 -2.49 -7.64 20.14
N CYS A 7 -2.02 -7.16 21.29
CA CYS A 7 -0.59 -7.09 21.64
C CYS A 7 -0.30 -8.01 22.83
N ARG A 8 0.91 -8.58 22.89
CA ARG A 8 1.36 -9.33 24.08
C ARG A 8 1.82 -8.37 25.17
N ARG A 9 1.39 -8.64 26.41
CA ARG A 9 1.80 -7.83 27.56
C ARG A 9 3.30 -7.99 27.78
N GLY A 10 4.06 -6.89 27.63
CA GLY A 10 5.52 -6.86 27.81
C GLY A 10 6.33 -6.96 26.51
N GLU A 11 5.70 -7.18 25.36
CA GLU A 11 6.34 -7.14 24.05
C GLU A 11 5.82 -5.94 23.25
N ALA A 12 6.72 -5.24 22.55
CA ALA A 12 6.36 -4.11 21.68
C ALA A 12 5.91 -4.62 20.29
N SER A 13 5.01 -5.60 20.24
CA SER A 13 4.56 -6.21 18.99
C SER A 13 3.05 -6.48 19.00
N VAL A 14 2.43 -6.15 17.87
CA VAL A 14 1.10 -6.66 17.52
C VAL A 14 1.31 -8.12 17.13
N VAL A 15 0.50 -9.02 17.70
CA VAL A 15 0.61 -10.47 17.46
C VAL A 15 -0.49 -10.96 16.54
N ALA A 16 -1.69 -10.39 16.67
CA ALA A 16 -2.81 -10.69 15.80
C ALA A 16 -3.52 -9.41 15.37
N ALA A 17 -3.95 -9.36 14.12
CA ALA A 17 -4.72 -8.27 13.54
C ALA A 17 -5.87 -8.83 12.69
N ALA A 18 -7.11 -8.53 13.07
CA ALA A 18 -8.29 -8.82 12.28
C ALA A 18 -8.84 -7.53 11.66
N VAL A 19 -9.15 -7.52 10.37
CA VAL A 19 -9.58 -6.31 9.65
C VAL A 19 -10.82 -6.59 8.81
N SER A 20 -11.80 -5.69 8.88
CA SER A 20 -13.04 -5.75 8.09
C SER A 20 -13.05 -4.74 6.97
N ASN A 21 -13.28 -5.25 5.77
CA ASN A 21 -13.48 -4.52 4.52
C ASN A 21 -12.43 -3.41 4.34
N PRO A 22 -11.14 -3.77 4.25
CA PRO A 22 -10.06 -2.81 4.30
C PRO A 22 -9.97 -1.97 3.03
N LEU A 23 -10.00 -0.64 3.19
CA LEU A 23 -9.60 0.33 2.18
C LEU A 23 -8.10 0.58 2.31
N VAL A 24 -7.32 0.05 1.37
CA VAL A 24 -5.84 0.12 1.43
C VAL A 24 -5.22 0.91 0.29
N ASP A 25 -6.05 1.40 -0.63
CA ASP A 25 -5.63 2.13 -1.82
C ASP A 25 -6.61 3.25 -2.15
N TRP A 26 -6.17 4.50 -2.01
CA TRP A 26 -6.91 5.69 -2.43
C TRP A 26 -6.61 6.11 -3.87
N VAL A 27 -5.68 5.44 -4.55
CA VAL A 27 -5.25 5.72 -5.93
C VAL A 27 -6.16 5.01 -6.94
N PHE A 28 -7.48 5.09 -6.74
CA PHE A 28 -8.45 4.66 -7.75
C PHE A 28 -8.67 5.78 -8.78
N PRO A 29 -8.75 5.45 -10.09
CA PRO A 29 -8.99 6.45 -11.12
C PRO A 29 -10.38 7.08 -10.93
N GLN A 30 -10.50 8.37 -11.22
CA GLN A 30 -11.79 9.05 -11.29
C GLN A 30 -12.47 8.68 -12.62
N ASP A 31 -13.81 8.62 -12.65
CA ASP A 31 -14.56 8.25 -13.85
C ASP A 31 -14.04 8.99 -15.09
N GLY A 32 -13.58 8.24 -16.10
CA GLY A 32 -13.01 8.77 -17.34
C GLY A 32 -11.48 8.78 -17.43
N GLU A 33 -10.75 8.57 -16.34
CA GLU A 33 -9.28 8.42 -16.38
C GLU A 33 -8.87 6.96 -16.65
N VAL A 34 -8.17 6.73 -17.77
CA VAL A 34 -7.58 5.44 -18.13
C VAL A 34 -6.29 5.25 -17.31
N GLY A 35 -6.43 5.07 -16.01
CA GLY A 35 -5.30 4.84 -15.10
C GLY A 35 -4.92 3.37 -15.01
N HIS A 36 -3.61 3.07 -15.03
CA HIS A 36 -3.01 1.74 -14.85
C HIS A 36 -3.29 1.04 -13.50
N ALA A 37 -4.11 1.63 -12.63
CA ALA A 37 -4.43 1.06 -11.34
C ALA A 37 -5.47 -0.05 -11.50
N LYS A 38 -5.11 -1.27 -11.12
CA LYS A 38 -6.01 -2.44 -11.02
C LYS A 38 -7.05 -2.29 -9.89
N SER A 39 -7.41 -1.06 -9.51
CA SER A 39 -8.35 -0.82 -8.43
C SER A 39 -9.77 -1.16 -8.90
N SER A 40 -10.36 -2.13 -8.23
CA SER A 40 -11.74 -2.59 -8.44
C SER A 40 -12.80 -1.53 -8.17
N VAL A 41 -12.45 -0.47 -7.46
CA VAL A 41 -13.38 0.61 -7.11
C VAL A 41 -13.95 1.27 -8.37
N ALA A 42 -13.15 1.44 -9.42
CA ALA A 42 -13.61 1.97 -10.70
C ALA A 42 -14.45 0.96 -11.52
N LYS A 43 -14.30 -0.34 -11.27
CA LYS A 43 -15.09 -1.40 -11.92
C LYS A 43 -16.46 -1.60 -11.25
N PHE A 44 -16.59 -1.23 -9.98
CA PHE A 44 -17.82 -1.33 -9.18
C PHE A 44 -18.69 -0.07 -9.37
N GLY A 45 -19.21 0.11 -10.58
CA GLY A 45 -20.17 1.17 -10.87
C GLY A 45 -21.40 1.12 -9.97
N PHE A 46 -21.78 2.28 -9.41
CA PHE A 46 -23.07 2.78 -8.89
C PHE A 46 -24.14 1.88 -8.19
N GLN A 47 -23.99 0.56 -8.06
CA GLN A 47 -25.13 -0.34 -7.81
C GLN A 47 -25.08 -1.14 -6.50
N HIS A 48 -24.51 -0.61 -5.42
CA HIS A 48 -24.70 -1.21 -4.09
C HIS A 48 -25.27 -0.26 -3.05
N PRO A 49 -26.36 -0.63 -2.34
CA PRO A 49 -27.14 0.26 -1.48
C PRO A 49 -26.45 0.68 -0.17
N GLY A 50 -25.19 0.30 0.08
CA GLY A 50 -24.48 0.61 1.33
C GLY A 50 -23.05 1.15 1.21
N LEU A 51 -22.42 1.07 0.04
CA LEU A 51 -21.12 1.70 -0.24
C LEU A 51 -20.93 1.78 -1.76
N THR A 52 -20.99 2.98 -2.33
CA THR A 52 -20.80 3.20 -3.76
C THR A 52 -19.40 3.74 -4.07
N ALA A 53 -18.95 3.59 -5.33
CA ALA A 53 -17.72 4.24 -5.80
C ALA A 53 -17.78 5.78 -5.67
N ALA A 54 -18.97 6.36 -5.89
CA ALA A 54 -19.21 7.80 -5.70
C ALA A 54 -19.02 8.22 -4.23
N ASP A 55 -19.47 7.41 -3.28
CA ASP A 55 -19.26 7.69 -1.84
C ASP A 55 -17.77 7.68 -1.48
N LEU A 56 -17.01 6.73 -2.06
CA LEU A 56 -15.56 6.66 -1.86
C LEU A 56 -14.83 7.86 -2.48
N LEU A 57 -15.26 8.31 -3.67
CA LEU A 57 -14.72 9.52 -4.33
C LEU A 57 -15.05 10.80 -3.55
N ASN A 58 -16.28 10.94 -3.06
CA ASN A 58 -16.69 12.07 -2.22
C ASN A 58 -15.90 12.09 -0.91
N THR A 59 -15.71 10.92 -0.28
CA THR A 59 -14.90 10.79 0.93
C THR A 59 -13.45 11.15 0.66
N ARG A 60 -12.88 10.70 -0.48
CA ARG A 60 -11.52 11.03 -0.90
C ARG A 60 -11.34 12.56 -1.04
N ALA A 61 -12.28 13.24 -1.70
CA ALA A 61 -12.24 14.69 -1.87
C ALA A 61 -12.34 15.46 -0.55
N GLY A 62 -13.01 14.89 0.47
CA GLY A 62 -13.07 15.47 1.81
C GLY A 62 -11.84 15.19 2.69
N LEU A 63 -11.16 14.05 2.50
CA LEU A 63 -10.02 13.64 3.33
C LEU A 63 -8.69 14.24 2.89
N PHE A 64 -8.50 14.45 1.59
CA PHE A 64 -7.22 14.86 1.02
C PHE A 64 -7.32 16.23 0.38
N ARG A 65 -6.30 17.06 0.61
CA ARG A 65 -6.26 18.41 0.04
C ARG A 65 -5.72 18.39 -1.38
N LYS A 66 -4.77 17.49 -1.65
CA LYS A 66 -4.09 17.37 -2.95
C LYS A 66 -4.09 15.92 -3.43
N PRO A 67 -4.10 15.66 -4.76
CA PRO A 67 -3.99 14.31 -5.30
C PRO A 67 -2.71 13.57 -4.91
N ALA A 68 -1.62 14.30 -4.61
CA ALA A 68 -0.39 13.71 -4.10
C ALA A 68 -0.58 13.00 -2.75
N ASP A 69 -1.54 13.46 -1.93
CA ASP A 69 -1.79 12.90 -0.60
C ASP A 69 -2.40 11.49 -0.67
N TYR A 70 -3.04 11.11 -1.79
CA TYR A 70 -3.52 9.74 -2.03
C TYR A 70 -2.39 8.71 -1.96
N PHE A 71 -1.17 9.15 -2.23
CA PHE A 71 0.04 8.33 -2.27
C PHE A 71 0.74 8.24 -0.91
N ASP A 72 0.22 8.86 0.15
CA ASP A 72 0.71 8.68 1.50
C ASP A 72 0.64 7.18 1.86
N PRO A 73 1.77 6.51 2.18
CA PRO A 73 1.76 5.10 2.56
C PRO A 73 0.99 4.81 3.85
N PHE A 74 0.73 5.78 4.73
CA PHE A 74 -0.15 5.58 5.87
C PHE A 74 -1.63 5.62 5.49
N ALA A 75 -2.00 6.48 4.54
CA ALA A 75 -3.37 6.54 4.03
C ALA A 75 -3.69 5.39 3.08
N SER A 76 -2.72 4.99 2.25
CA SER A 76 -2.79 3.87 1.31
C SER A 76 -1.73 2.80 1.63
N PRO A 77 -1.93 1.97 2.68
CA PRO A 77 -0.97 0.96 3.13
C PRO A 77 -0.49 -0.03 2.08
N ILE A 78 -1.27 -0.27 1.02
CA ILE A 78 -0.84 -1.15 -0.06
C ILE A 78 0.44 -0.65 -0.74
N LEU A 79 0.73 0.65 -0.65
CA LEU A 79 1.91 1.29 -1.24
C LEU A 79 3.22 0.87 -0.56
N PHE A 80 3.18 0.29 0.64
CA PHE A 80 4.36 -0.38 1.22
C PHE A 80 4.75 -1.66 0.47
N PHE A 81 3.78 -2.30 -0.18
CA PHE A 81 3.99 -3.55 -0.91
C PHE A 81 4.15 -3.34 -2.42
N ARG A 82 3.55 -2.28 -2.96
CA ARG A 82 3.74 -1.88 -4.35
C ARG A 82 5.12 -1.23 -4.52
N THR A 83 5.79 -1.52 -5.63
CA THR A 83 7.12 -0.96 -5.92
C THR A 83 7.04 0.56 -6.09
N ALA A 84 7.95 1.28 -5.43
CA ALA A 84 8.12 2.71 -5.65
C ALA A 84 8.55 2.96 -7.10
N GLY A 85 7.78 3.77 -7.83
CA GLY A 85 8.00 4.01 -9.26
C GLY A 85 6.78 4.53 -10.02
N THR A 86 5.59 4.53 -9.42
CA THR A 86 4.43 5.21 -10.00
C THR A 86 4.61 6.72 -9.88
N GLU A 87 4.41 7.41 -11.00
CA GLU A 87 4.42 8.86 -11.05
C GLU A 87 3.11 9.38 -10.43
N PRO A 88 3.17 10.26 -9.41
CA PRO A 88 1.95 10.90 -8.92
C PRO A 88 1.40 11.82 -10.01
N PRO A 89 0.07 11.95 -10.14
CA PRO A 89 -0.53 12.91 -11.07
C PRO A 89 -0.03 14.31 -10.72
N LEU A 90 0.46 15.02 -11.74
CA LEU A 90 0.96 16.37 -11.58
C LEU A 90 -0.19 17.27 -11.09
N PRO A 91 0.04 18.11 -10.05
CA PRO A 91 -0.99 19.03 -9.60
C PRO A 91 -1.40 19.95 -10.75
N MET A 92 -2.72 20.05 -11.00
CA MET A 92 -3.26 21.07 -11.91
C MET A 92 -3.09 22.43 -11.26
N ALA A 93 -2.03 23.13 -11.67
CA ALA A 93 -1.55 24.42 -11.15
C ALA A 93 -1.10 24.40 -9.67
N PRO A 94 0.04 25.04 -9.33
CA PRO A 94 0.51 25.12 -7.96
C PRO A 94 -0.37 26.10 -7.17
N THR A 95 -1.44 25.62 -6.55
CA THR A 95 -2.02 26.31 -5.41
C THR A 95 -1.11 26.05 -4.22
N VAL A 96 -0.19 26.99 -3.97
CA VAL A 96 0.67 26.97 -2.78
C VAL A 96 -0.24 27.19 -1.58
N THR A 97 -0.59 26.10 -0.88
CA THR A 97 -1.51 26.15 0.27
C THR A 97 -0.78 26.02 1.61
N ASP A 98 0.52 25.70 1.61
CA ASP A 98 1.28 25.35 2.81
C ASP A 98 2.60 26.16 2.89
N GLU A 99 2.89 26.74 4.05
CA GLU A 99 4.08 27.54 4.32
C GLU A 99 5.36 26.70 4.22
N LEU A 100 5.31 25.42 4.61
CA LEU A 100 6.45 24.51 4.51
C LEU A 100 6.79 24.19 3.04
N GLU A 101 5.76 24.04 2.21
CA GLU A 101 5.94 23.82 0.77
C GLU A 101 6.51 25.08 0.10
N GLN A 102 6.05 26.26 0.51
CA GLN A 102 6.60 27.54 0.06
C GLN A 102 8.09 27.68 0.40
N LEU A 103 8.51 27.28 1.62
CA LEU A 103 9.91 27.24 1.99
C LEU A 103 10.72 26.26 1.14
N SER A 104 10.19 25.06 0.87
CA SER A 104 10.89 24.07 0.03
C SER A 104 11.06 24.53 -1.43
N LEU A 105 10.12 25.33 -1.93
CA LEU A 105 10.21 25.93 -3.26
C LEU A 105 11.29 27.02 -3.30
N LEU A 106 11.34 27.89 -2.30
CA LEU A 106 12.37 28.92 -2.16
C LEU A 106 13.78 28.28 -2.06
N ASP A 107 13.94 27.25 -1.23
CA ASP A 107 15.21 26.55 -1.04
C ASP A 107 15.69 25.90 -2.36
N ARG A 108 14.74 25.40 -3.17
CA ARG A 108 15.02 24.85 -4.49
C ARG A 108 15.41 25.94 -5.49
N GLU A 109 14.74 27.09 -5.48
CA GLU A 109 15.08 28.25 -6.32
C GLU A 109 16.48 28.80 -5.99
N ASP A 110 16.82 28.88 -4.70
CA ASP A 110 18.12 29.33 -4.23
C ASP A 110 19.24 28.38 -4.66
N PHE A 111 19.01 27.06 -4.59
CA PHE A 111 19.94 26.06 -5.11
C PHE A 111 20.20 26.22 -6.62
N PHE A 112 19.14 26.45 -7.42
CA PHE A 112 19.30 26.68 -8.86
C PHE A 112 20.04 27.99 -9.16
N ARG A 113 19.77 29.04 -8.39
CA ARG A 113 20.46 30.33 -8.49
C ARG A 113 21.95 30.18 -8.18
N GLU A 114 22.29 29.44 -7.11
CA GLU A 114 23.68 29.16 -6.73
C GLU A 114 24.39 28.32 -7.80
N GLN A 115 23.72 27.31 -8.35
CA GLN A 115 24.27 26.48 -9.43
C GLN A 115 24.53 27.28 -10.72
N GLN A 116 23.66 28.25 -11.05
CA GLN A 116 23.87 29.17 -12.18
C GLN A 116 25.01 30.16 -11.93
N LEU A 117 25.14 30.67 -10.70
CA LEU A 117 26.27 31.51 -10.32
C LEU A 117 27.60 30.75 -10.46
N LEU A 118 27.66 29.50 -10.00
CA LEU A 118 28.86 28.66 -10.11
C LEU A 118 29.21 28.32 -11.58
N SER A 119 28.21 28.09 -12.44
CA SER A 119 28.46 27.81 -13.87
C SER A 119 28.86 29.05 -14.66
N SER A 120 28.50 30.25 -14.20
CA SER A 120 28.89 31.53 -14.82
C SER A 120 30.37 31.92 -14.62
N ILE A 121 31.10 31.20 -13.75
CA ILE A 121 32.54 31.43 -13.50
C ILE A 121 33.42 30.76 -14.60
N SER A 122 32.82 29.98 -15.51
CA SER A 122 33.53 29.42 -16.67
C SER A 122 33.59 30.42 -17.83
N ASN A 123 34.80 30.77 -18.29
CA ASN A 123 35.09 31.67 -19.41
C ASN A 123 34.68 31.10 -20.78
N THR A 124 33.38 30.87 -21.00
CA THR A 124 32.81 30.52 -22.30
C THR A 124 31.68 31.49 -22.64
N PRO A 125 31.65 32.05 -23.87
CA PRO A 125 30.70 33.10 -24.23
C PRO A 125 29.25 32.61 -24.11
N PRO A 126 28.30 33.50 -23.76
CA PRO A 126 26.92 33.12 -23.49
C PRO A 126 26.26 32.66 -24.80
N ALA A 127 25.92 31.38 -24.88
CA ALA A 127 24.98 30.92 -25.88
C ALA A 127 23.59 31.51 -25.57
N ALA A 128 22.84 31.85 -26.61
CA ALA A 128 21.49 32.40 -26.53
C ALA A 128 20.61 31.63 -25.53
N PRO A 129 19.61 32.28 -24.89
CA PRO A 129 18.72 31.62 -23.95
C PRO A 129 17.88 30.60 -24.72
N THR A 130 18.37 29.37 -24.80
CA THR A 130 17.54 28.24 -25.17
C THR A 130 16.58 28.07 -24.01
N GLU A 131 15.33 28.51 -24.21
CA GLU A 131 14.18 28.11 -23.39
C GLU A 131 14.17 26.58 -23.37
N SER A 132 14.89 26.03 -22.39
CA SER A 132 14.85 24.62 -22.10
C SER A 132 13.41 24.41 -21.63
N PRO A 133 12.61 23.56 -22.30
CA PRO A 133 11.27 23.28 -21.82
C PRO A 133 11.47 22.85 -20.37
N SER A 134 10.80 23.55 -19.46
CA SER A 134 10.75 23.23 -18.04
C SER A 134 10.34 21.77 -17.95
N GLN A 135 11.33 20.88 -17.94
CA GLN A 135 11.12 19.48 -17.63
C GLN A 135 10.68 19.55 -16.18
N SER A 136 9.37 19.51 -15.98
CA SER A 136 8.81 19.21 -14.68
C SER A 136 9.53 17.94 -14.27
N ILE A 137 10.45 18.07 -13.32
CA ILE A 137 11.18 16.92 -12.81
C ILE A 137 10.11 16.09 -12.13
N VAL A 138 9.55 15.13 -12.87
CA VAL A 138 8.59 14.16 -12.35
C VAL A 138 9.42 13.31 -11.39
N THR A 139 9.45 13.73 -10.13
CA THR A 139 10.15 13.01 -9.09
C THR A 139 9.42 11.70 -8.90
N LYS A 140 9.94 10.64 -9.55
CA LYS A 140 9.51 9.28 -9.27
C LYS A 140 9.61 9.05 -7.77
N ARG A 141 8.56 8.47 -7.20
CA ARG A 141 8.49 8.23 -5.76
C ARG A 141 9.72 7.45 -5.31
N LYS A 142 10.46 8.01 -4.35
CA LYS A 142 11.48 7.28 -3.60
C LYS A 142 10.78 6.64 -2.40
N ALA A 143 10.87 5.32 -2.24
CA ALA A 143 10.49 4.72 -0.96
C ALA A 143 11.46 5.23 0.11
N SER A 144 10.95 5.74 1.23
CA SER A 144 11.82 6.03 2.37
C SER A 144 12.39 4.69 2.85
N ARG A 145 13.72 4.58 2.84
CA ARG A 145 14.43 3.37 3.33
C ARG A 145 14.55 3.37 4.85
N MET A 146 13.62 4.03 5.55
CA MET A 146 13.57 4.05 7.01
C MET A 146 12.86 2.78 7.48
N PHE A 147 13.55 1.66 7.37
CA PHE A 147 13.11 0.45 8.03
C PHE A 147 13.44 0.56 9.52
N PRO A 148 12.57 0.07 10.41
CA PRO A 148 12.91 -0.09 11.82
C PRO A 148 14.22 -0.90 11.98
N SER A 149 15.00 -0.64 13.03
CA SER A 149 16.23 -1.41 13.27
C SER A 149 15.94 -2.91 13.28
N LYS A 150 16.86 -3.71 12.73
CA LYS A 150 16.80 -5.18 12.79
C LYS A 150 16.76 -5.69 14.24
N ASP A 151 17.30 -4.92 15.18
CA ASP A 151 17.34 -5.24 16.61
C ASP A 151 15.93 -5.31 17.23
N LEU A 152 14.95 -4.65 16.62
CA LEU A 152 13.56 -4.67 17.08
C LEU A 152 12.87 -6.00 16.80
N LYS A 153 13.50 -6.90 16.02
CA LYS A 153 13.01 -8.25 15.71
C LYS A 153 11.54 -8.29 15.29
N LEU A 154 11.07 -7.25 14.61
CA LEU A 154 9.67 -7.08 14.26
C LEU A 154 9.21 -8.24 13.37
N ILE A 155 8.05 -8.79 13.69
CA ILE A 155 7.41 -9.89 12.98
C ILE A 155 6.08 -9.40 12.46
N LEU A 156 5.71 -9.84 11.26
CA LEU A 156 4.33 -9.66 10.83
C LEU A 156 3.39 -10.39 11.80
N PRO A 157 2.32 -9.73 12.28
CA PRO A 157 1.29 -10.42 13.05
C PRO A 157 0.57 -11.46 12.19
N SER A 158 -0.15 -12.37 12.85
CA SER A 158 -1.19 -13.14 12.18
C SER A 158 -2.30 -12.21 11.74
N PHE A 159 -2.80 -12.37 10.51
CA PHE A 159 -3.84 -11.54 9.93
C PHE A 159 -5.12 -12.35 9.63
N HIS A 160 -6.26 -11.78 9.97
CA HIS A 160 -7.58 -12.21 9.51
C HIS A 160 -8.26 -11.07 8.77
N ILE A 161 -8.37 -11.21 7.45
CA ILE A 161 -8.96 -10.19 6.59
C ILE A 161 -10.32 -10.70 6.14
N SER A 162 -11.37 -9.98 6.49
CA SER A 162 -12.74 -10.29 6.07
C SER A 162 -13.25 -9.20 5.11
N THR A 163 -13.87 -9.61 4.01
CA THR A 163 -14.52 -8.67 3.08
C THR A 163 -15.84 -9.22 2.56
N GLY A 164 -16.68 -8.32 2.04
CA GLY A 164 -17.92 -8.70 1.39
C GLY A 164 -17.71 -9.15 -0.05
N THR A 165 -18.42 -10.18 -0.52
CA THR A 165 -18.45 -10.57 -1.94
C THR A 165 -18.91 -9.43 -2.84
N THR A 166 -19.78 -8.56 -2.32
CA THR A 166 -20.35 -7.42 -3.04
C THR A 166 -19.69 -6.10 -2.66
N SER A 167 -18.58 -6.12 -1.92
CA SER A 167 -17.87 -4.91 -1.53
C SER A 167 -16.98 -4.39 -2.68
N PRO A 168 -16.98 -3.08 -2.99
CA PRO A 168 -16.05 -2.51 -3.96
C PRO A 168 -14.58 -2.65 -3.54
N LEU A 169 -14.33 -2.89 -2.25
CA LEU A 169 -12.99 -3.08 -1.67
C LEU A 169 -12.54 -4.56 -1.68
N CYS A 170 -13.36 -5.47 -2.20
CA CYS A 170 -13.05 -6.90 -2.21
C CYS A 170 -11.72 -7.20 -2.90
N ASP A 171 -11.43 -6.58 -4.05
CA ASP A 171 -10.17 -6.87 -4.75
C ASP A 171 -8.97 -6.18 -4.09
N GLN A 172 -9.15 -5.01 -3.47
CA GLN A 172 -8.10 -4.41 -2.64
C GLN A 172 -7.76 -5.31 -1.44
N ALA A 173 -8.77 -5.89 -0.80
CA ALA A 173 -8.57 -6.82 0.31
C ALA A 173 -7.87 -8.12 -0.13
N LYS A 174 -8.22 -8.65 -1.30
CA LYS A 174 -7.51 -9.79 -1.91
C LYS A 174 -6.06 -9.43 -2.22
N GLU A 175 -5.81 -8.28 -2.85
CA GLU A 175 -4.46 -7.80 -3.15
C GLU A 175 -3.61 -7.67 -1.88
N LEU A 176 -4.17 -7.05 -0.84
CA LEU A 176 -3.52 -6.93 0.47
C LEU A 176 -3.17 -8.30 1.04
N SER A 177 -4.11 -9.26 1.01
CA SER A 177 -3.87 -10.61 1.53
C SER A 177 -2.73 -11.30 0.78
N GLY A 178 -2.68 -11.17 -0.55
CA GLY A 178 -1.59 -11.72 -1.36
C GLY A 178 -0.25 -11.04 -1.06
N ALA A 179 -0.25 -9.71 -0.91
CA ALA A 179 0.94 -8.94 -0.56
C ALA A 179 1.50 -9.32 0.82
N LEU A 180 0.63 -9.48 1.82
CA LEU A 180 1.00 -9.92 3.17
C LEU A 180 1.57 -11.33 3.15
N ARG A 181 0.94 -12.28 2.44
CA ARG A 181 1.46 -13.65 2.28
C ARG A 181 2.87 -13.66 1.68
N LYS A 182 3.09 -12.89 0.60
CA LYS A 182 4.43 -12.73 0.02
C LYS A 182 5.42 -12.16 1.03
N SER A 183 5.00 -11.23 1.88
CA SER A 183 5.86 -10.63 2.90
C SER A 183 6.19 -11.63 4.03
N VAL A 184 5.24 -12.47 4.43
CA VAL A 184 5.47 -13.58 5.38
C VAL A 184 6.53 -14.53 4.83
N ILE A 185 6.41 -14.95 3.57
CA ILE A 185 7.39 -15.81 2.91
C ILE A 185 8.78 -15.16 2.87
N ARG A 186 8.86 -13.87 2.50
CA ARG A 186 10.13 -13.11 2.53
C ARG A 186 10.76 -13.10 3.93
N GLN A 187 9.94 -12.89 4.96
CA GLN A 187 10.41 -12.86 6.34
C GLN A 187 10.91 -14.24 6.79
N HIS A 188 10.20 -15.33 6.44
CA HIS A 188 10.65 -16.69 6.73
C HIS A 188 11.97 -17.02 6.02
N ARG A 189 12.09 -16.70 4.72
CA ARG A 189 13.32 -16.93 3.95
C ARG A 189 14.51 -16.16 4.50
N ALA A 190 14.33 -14.89 4.87
CA ALA A 190 15.39 -14.06 5.44
C ALA A 190 15.89 -14.54 6.82
N ARG A 191 15.11 -15.37 7.52
CA ARG A 191 15.50 -15.95 8.81
C ARG A 191 16.22 -17.28 8.69
N LYS A 192 16.10 -17.98 7.56
CA LYS A 192 16.85 -19.21 7.31
C LYS A 192 18.35 -18.86 7.26
N PRO A 193 19.24 -19.70 7.81
CA PRO A 193 20.69 -19.48 7.70
C PRO A 193 21.09 -19.47 6.22
N GLY A 194 21.80 -18.42 5.78
CA GLY A 194 22.11 -18.18 4.36
C GLY A 194 20.96 -17.54 3.56
N GLY A 195 19.89 -17.10 4.23
CA GLY A 195 18.72 -16.48 3.61
C GLY A 195 19.01 -15.10 3.02
N ASP A 196 18.65 -14.91 1.75
CA ASP A 196 18.85 -13.66 1.03
C ASP A 196 17.63 -12.74 1.15
N PHE A 197 17.77 -11.65 1.91
CA PHE A 197 16.73 -10.64 2.07
C PHE A 197 16.65 -9.81 0.78
N GLY A 198 15.70 -10.12 -0.10
CA GLY A 198 15.47 -9.34 -1.33
C GLY A 198 15.12 -10.16 -2.56
N ARG A 199 15.30 -11.49 -2.51
CA ARG A 199 14.89 -12.37 -3.62
C ARG A 199 13.39 -12.24 -3.88
N LYS A 200 13.01 -12.09 -5.15
CA LYS A 200 11.60 -12.00 -5.54
C LYS A 200 10.87 -13.28 -5.13
N VAL A 201 9.71 -13.14 -4.50
CA VAL A 201 8.77 -14.25 -4.28
C VAL A 201 7.98 -14.38 -5.56
N LEU A 202 8.32 -15.40 -6.35
CA LEU A 202 7.67 -15.77 -7.61
C LEU A 202 6.26 -16.27 -7.28
N THR A 203 5.23 -15.72 -7.92
CA THR A 203 3.82 -16.07 -7.63
C THR A 203 2.99 -16.35 -8.88
N GLU A 204 3.59 -16.28 -10.06
CA GLU A 204 2.88 -16.57 -11.30
C GLU A 204 2.88 -18.08 -11.55
N GLU A 205 1.74 -18.61 -11.98
CA GLU A 205 1.54 -20.03 -12.27
C GLU A 205 2.52 -20.52 -13.36
N GLU A 206 2.87 -19.66 -14.31
CA GLU A 206 3.86 -19.93 -15.36
C GLU A 206 5.31 -20.01 -14.82
N GLU A 207 5.62 -19.34 -13.70
CA GLU A 207 6.93 -19.45 -13.04
C GLU A 207 7.02 -20.71 -12.15
N LEU A 208 5.88 -21.32 -11.78
CA LEU A 208 5.81 -22.55 -10.97
C LEU A 208 6.12 -23.81 -11.76
N GLU A 209 5.86 -23.80 -13.06
CA GLU A 209 6.09 -24.94 -13.96
C GLU A 209 7.57 -25.11 -14.34
N GLN A 210 8.36 -24.04 -14.21
CA GLN A 210 9.79 -24.02 -14.51
C GLN A 210 10.66 -24.44 -13.31
N LEU A 211 10.04 -24.69 -12.15
CA LEU A 211 10.75 -25.10 -10.93
C LEU A 211 10.94 -26.62 -10.89
N GLU A 212 12.09 -27.04 -10.38
CA GLU A 212 12.35 -28.45 -10.08
C GLU A 212 11.30 -28.99 -9.09
N PRO A 213 10.94 -30.28 -9.16
CA PRO A 213 9.85 -30.85 -8.36
C PRO A 213 10.06 -30.66 -6.85
N GLU A 214 11.30 -30.69 -6.36
CA GLU A 214 11.62 -30.42 -4.96
C GLU A 214 11.34 -28.95 -4.56
N GLU A 215 11.65 -28.00 -5.44
CA GLU A 215 11.39 -26.59 -5.23
C GLU A 215 9.88 -26.28 -5.26
N ARG A 216 9.11 -27.01 -6.07
CA ARG A 216 7.65 -26.92 -6.10
C ARG A 216 7.04 -27.34 -4.76
N VAL A 217 7.47 -28.47 -4.20
CA VAL A 217 7.01 -28.93 -2.88
C VAL A 217 7.36 -27.92 -1.79
N ALA A 218 8.59 -27.41 -1.77
CA ALA A 218 9.01 -26.41 -0.80
C ALA A 218 8.20 -25.11 -0.90
N LYS A 219 7.85 -24.69 -2.13
CA LYS A 219 7.03 -23.51 -2.36
C LYS A 219 5.59 -23.71 -1.90
N VAL A 220 4.98 -24.86 -2.17
CA VAL A 220 3.64 -25.21 -1.66
C VAL A 220 3.61 -25.14 -0.14
N GLN A 221 4.62 -25.69 0.54
CA GLN A 221 4.74 -25.60 2.00
C GLN A 221 4.87 -24.16 2.50
N GLU A 222 5.66 -23.32 1.82
CA GLU A 222 5.79 -21.90 2.19
C GLU A 222 4.48 -21.12 1.98
N ASP A 223 3.73 -21.44 0.91
CA ASP A 223 2.43 -20.83 0.62
C ASP A 223 1.36 -21.27 1.63
N GLU A 224 1.38 -22.54 2.07
CA GLU A 224 0.51 -23.06 3.13
C GLU A 224 0.76 -22.34 4.46
N LEU A 225 2.02 -22.23 4.89
CA LEU A 225 2.40 -21.49 6.11
C LEU A 225 1.95 -20.01 6.04
N ALA A 226 2.13 -19.38 4.87
CA ALA A 226 1.69 -18.00 4.67
C ALA A 226 0.16 -17.88 4.71
N ALA A 227 -0.57 -18.88 4.21
CA ALA A 227 -2.03 -18.92 4.27
C ALA A 227 -2.56 -19.16 5.69
N GLU A 228 -1.83 -19.92 6.51
CA GLU A 228 -2.15 -20.10 7.94
C GLU A 228 -2.01 -18.79 8.71
N GLN A 229 -0.92 -18.04 8.47
CA GLN A 229 -0.66 -16.76 9.12
C GLN A 229 -1.54 -15.63 8.59
N VAL A 230 -1.86 -15.61 7.29
CA VAL A 230 -2.69 -14.59 6.65
C VAL A 230 -3.93 -15.23 6.04
N ARG A 231 -5.00 -15.21 6.83
CA ARG A 231 -6.31 -15.73 6.45
C ARG A 231 -7.12 -14.64 5.75
N PHE A 232 -7.71 -14.99 4.62
CA PHE A 232 -8.63 -14.12 3.87
C PHE A 232 -9.97 -14.83 3.73
N GLU A 233 -11.03 -14.15 4.13
CA GLU A 233 -12.39 -14.67 4.12
C GLU A 233 -13.31 -13.71 3.36
N THR A 234 -14.15 -14.27 2.49
CA THR A 234 -15.19 -13.52 1.80
C THR A 234 -16.55 -13.93 2.30
N VAL A 235 -17.36 -12.95 2.71
CA VAL A 235 -18.71 -13.14 3.26
C VAL A 235 -19.74 -12.61 2.28
N LYS A 236 -20.90 -13.27 2.16
CA LYS A 236 -22.00 -12.80 1.31
C LYS A 236 -22.44 -11.39 1.70
N GLY A 237 -22.65 -10.53 0.71
CA GLY A 237 -23.04 -9.13 0.90
C GLY A 237 -21.83 -8.21 1.14
N LEU A 238 -22.00 -7.15 1.93
CA LEU A 238 -20.93 -6.17 2.21
C LEU A 238 -19.90 -6.64 3.25
N GLY A 239 -20.21 -7.66 4.04
CA GLY A 239 -19.28 -8.24 5.02
C GLY A 239 -18.84 -7.31 6.16
N LEU A 240 -19.50 -6.16 6.35
CA LEU A 240 -19.12 -5.16 7.35
C LEU A 240 -19.32 -5.67 8.78
N TRP A 241 -18.39 -5.33 9.66
CA TRP A 241 -18.62 -5.34 11.10
C TRP A 241 -19.45 -4.10 11.46
N ASN A 242 -20.68 -4.29 11.92
CA ASN A 242 -21.59 -3.22 12.27
C ASN A 242 -22.53 -3.69 13.40
N GLY A 243 -23.42 -2.81 13.87
CA GLY A 243 -24.36 -3.13 14.94
C GLY A 243 -25.48 -4.11 14.58
N SER A 244 -25.55 -4.60 13.33
CA SER A 244 -26.51 -5.65 12.98
C SER A 244 -26.14 -6.97 13.65
N THR A 245 -27.11 -7.84 13.89
CA THR A 245 -26.88 -9.18 14.47
C THR A 245 -25.82 -9.99 13.70
N ALA A 246 -25.84 -9.90 12.37
CA ALA A 246 -24.84 -10.55 11.53
C ALA A 246 -23.47 -9.86 11.63
N GLY A 247 -23.43 -8.54 11.76
CA GLY A 247 -22.19 -7.77 11.91
C GLY A 247 -21.51 -7.98 13.26
N THR A 248 -22.28 -8.04 14.34
CA THR A 248 -21.78 -8.33 15.68
C THR A 248 -21.30 -9.77 15.79
N ALA A 249 -22.01 -10.73 15.20
CA ALA A 249 -21.56 -12.12 15.13
C ALA A 249 -20.21 -12.25 14.40
N ARG A 250 -20.01 -11.53 13.29
CA ARG A 250 -18.71 -11.49 12.59
C ARG A 250 -17.59 -10.88 13.44
N LEU A 251 -17.88 -9.78 14.13
CA LEU A 251 -16.92 -9.14 15.03
C LEU A 251 -16.53 -10.09 16.18
N GLN A 252 -17.50 -10.81 16.76
CA GLN A 252 -17.26 -11.79 17.81
C GLN A 252 -16.42 -12.97 17.31
N ALA A 253 -16.67 -13.46 16.09
CA ALA A 253 -15.86 -14.50 15.46
C ALA A 253 -14.41 -14.04 15.23
N ALA A 254 -14.21 -12.82 14.73
CA ALA A 254 -12.88 -12.23 14.57
C ALA A 254 -12.16 -12.05 15.91
N ALA A 255 -12.87 -11.64 16.96
CA ALA A 255 -12.31 -11.52 18.31
C ALA A 255 -12.00 -12.88 18.96
N ALA A 256 -12.77 -13.93 18.65
CA ALA A 256 -12.45 -15.30 19.08
C ALA A 256 -11.19 -15.80 18.39
N TRP A 257 -11.10 -15.63 17.07
CA TRP A 257 -9.89 -15.95 16.29
C TRP A 257 -8.65 -15.22 16.81
N ALA A 258 -8.75 -13.91 17.08
CA ALA A 258 -7.62 -13.13 17.59
C ALA A 258 -7.12 -13.69 18.92
N ARG A 259 -8.03 -14.03 19.84
CA ARG A 259 -7.69 -14.64 21.13
C ARG A 259 -6.98 -15.99 21.01
N GLU A 260 -7.35 -16.80 20.02
CA GLU A 260 -6.69 -18.08 19.76
C GLU A 260 -5.27 -17.91 19.20
N ASN A 261 -5.05 -16.88 18.38
CA ASN A 261 -3.78 -16.63 17.68
C ASN A 261 -2.78 -15.77 18.47
N VAL A 262 -3.11 -15.40 19.70
CA VAL A 262 -2.25 -14.63 20.61
C VAL A 262 -1.43 -15.55 21.54
N ARG A 263 -1.90 -16.79 21.72
CA ARG A 263 -1.26 -17.80 22.59
C ARG A 263 0.14 -18.18 22.14
#